data_AF-A0A1U7ZWN6-F1
#
_entry.id   AF-A0A1U7ZWN6-F1
#
_cell.length_a   1.000
_cell.length_b   1.000
_cell.length_c   1.000
_cell.angle_alpha   90.00
_cell.angle_beta   90.00
_cell.angle_gamma   90.00
#
_symmetry.space_group_name_H-M   'P 1'
#
loop_
_entity.id
_entity.type
_entity.pdbx_description
1 polymer ?
#
loop_
_entity_poly.entity_id
_entity_poly.type
_entity_poly.pdbx_seq_one_letter_code
_entity_poly.pdbx_strand_id
1 'polypeptide(L)'
;MSRQKPLQLQLHLLLFPSLILLSVGANGVTPVNSTSSDLCPSYDCGDGVVISYPFWYNNTSTSPYCGYPSFGLSCSPDNETILRLSSDTYYVKHINYSTKTVTLVDADVMGNSCPRVRHNISLTSLVPQLRYPNYTTSNLTFFFCCSRFPQAYLNNYASLSCLISGQNQSYVFSSDAIPETIDWYRYCKDKVVTSVMRSAVLDALLSNTSGFSRALQGGFELDWGSLVDCRACENSGGRCAYNTNSTKLLCICKDKTGIWKRCSDFNIFLEN
;
A
#
# COMPACT_ATOMS: atom_id res chain seq x y z
N MET A 1 34.37 73.22 84.13
CA MET A 1 34.93 73.43 82.77
C MET A 1 34.38 72.31 81.89
N SER A 2 33.72 72.47 80.75
CA SER A 2 33.21 73.59 79.95
C SER A 2 31.97 73.06 79.19
N ARG A 3 30.99 73.91 78.91
CA ARG A 3 29.83 73.63 78.05
C ARG A 3 30.30 73.50 76.58
N GLN A 4 29.68 72.62 75.77
CA GLN A 4 29.25 72.98 74.41
C GLN A 4 28.27 71.99 73.74
N LYS A 5 27.56 72.54 72.75
CA LYS A 5 26.25 72.25 72.13
C LYS A 5 26.17 71.02 71.19
N PRO A 6 24.95 70.64 70.74
CA PRO A 6 24.65 69.36 70.08
C PRO A 6 24.82 69.41 68.56
N LEU A 7 24.89 68.24 67.90
CA LEU A 7 24.82 68.13 66.44
C LEU A 7 23.84 67.02 66.03
N GLN A 8 22.93 67.38 65.13
CA GLN A 8 21.86 66.55 64.60
C GLN A 8 22.38 65.38 63.77
N LEU A 9 21.67 64.25 63.82
CA LEU A 9 21.85 63.14 62.88
C LEU A 9 20.52 62.93 62.13
N GLN A 10 20.45 63.41 60.89
CA GLN A 10 19.34 63.13 59.97
C GLN A 10 19.45 61.69 59.46
N LEU A 11 18.39 60.90 59.64
CA LEU A 11 18.24 59.56 59.09
C LEU A 11 17.49 59.66 57.75
N HIS A 12 18.19 59.52 56.62
CA HIS A 12 17.55 59.37 55.31
C HIS A 12 17.57 57.88 54.92
N LEU A 13 16.39 57.26 54.96
CA LEU A 13 16.14 55.91 54.44
C LEU A 13 16.24 55.95 52.91
N LEU A 14 17.28 55.34 52.33
CA LEU A 14 17.38 55.14 50.89
C LEU A 14 16.54 53.90 50.51
N LEU A 15 15.42 54.15 49.83
CA LEU A 15 14.62 53.13 49.14
C LEU A 15 15.41 52.64 47.92
N PHE A 16 15.88 51.39 47.94
CA PHE A 16 16.32 50.69 46.73
C PHE A 16 15.09 50.12 46.01
N PRO A 17 14.75 50.55 44.77
CA PRO A 17 13.76 49.85 43.97
C PRO A 17 14.42 48.60 43.36
N SER A 18 13.97 47.42 43.77
CA SER A 18 14.34 46.16 43.16
C SER A 18 13.89 46.14 41.69
N LEU A 19 14.85 46.14 40.77
CA LEU A 19 14.61 45.97 39.34
C LEU A 19 14.20 44.51 39.07
N ILE A 20 12.89 44.25 38.96
CA ILE A 20 12.39 42.96 38.47
C ILE A 20 12.42 43.02 36.94
N LEU A 21 13.44 42.41 36.33
CA LEU A 21 13.48 42.13 34.90
C LEU A 21 12.52 40.97 34.59
N LEU A 22 11.31 41.29 34.15
CA LEU A 22 10.41 40.34 33.49
C LEU A 22 10.93 40.09 32.07
N SER A 23 11.65 39.00 31.86
CA SER A 23 11.94 38.48 30.53
C SER A 23 10.66 37.89 29.95
N VAL A 24 9.91 38.68 29.20
CA VAL A 24 8.88 38.16 28.28
C VAL A 24 9.62 37.52 27.12
N GLY A 25 9.89 36.23 27.24
CA GLY A 25 10.26 35.39 26.11
C GLY A 25 9.06 35.30 25.18
N ALA A 26 9.04 36.14 24.15
CA ALA A 26 8.14 35.95 23.02
C ALA A 26 8.53 34.64 22.35
N ASN A 27 7.82 33.56 22.69
CA ASN A 27 7.79 32.35 21.90
C ASN A 27 7.04 32.69 20.60
N GLY A 28 7.74 33.37 19.69
CA GLY A 28 7.38 33.41 18.29
C GLY A 28 7.48 31.98 17.79
N VAL A 29 6.34 31.28 17.77
CA VAL A 29 6.18 30.09 16.95
C VAL A 29 6.35 30.57 15.52
N THR A 30 7.58 30.41 15.01
CA THR A 30 7.83 30.50 13.58
C THR A 30 6.95 29.44 12.92
N PRO A 31 6.21 29.76 11.83
CA PRO A 31 5.56 28.73 11.07
C PRO A 31 6.69 27.84 10.54
N VAL A 32 6.74 26.60 11.03
CA VAL A 32 7.57 25.57 10.43
C VAL A 32 7.11 25.49 8.98
N ASN A 33 7.96 25.90 8.04
CA ASN A 33 7.81 25.58 6.63
C ASN A 33 7.91 24.07 6.51
N SER A 34 6.80 23.37 6.77
CA SER A 34 6.66 21.95 6.51
C SER A 34 6.77 21.78 5.00
N THR A 35 7.93 21.32 4.56
CA THR A 35 8.08 20.90 3.18
C THR A 35 7.07 19.77 2.94
N SER A 36 6.46 19.68 1.76
CA SER A 36 5.46 18.63 1.51
C SER A 36 6.03 17.19 1.59
N SER A 37 7.35 17.07 1.74
CA SER A 37 8.07 15.84 2.10
C SER A 37 7.71 15.35 3.51
N ASP A 38 7.47 16.26 4.46
CA ASP A 38 7.27 15.93 5.87
C ASP A 38 5.83 15.47 6.18
N LEU A 39 4.87 15.82 5.31
CA LEU A 39 3.46 15.47 5.47
C LEU A 39 3.14 14.01 5.14
N CYS A 40 3.90 13.42 4.23
CA CYS A 40 3.70 12.05 3.74
C CYS A 40 5.06 11.37 3.63
N PRO A 41 5.69 11.04 4.78
CA PRO A 41 6.95 10.34 4.81
C PRO A 41 6.79 8.93 4.25
N SER A 42 7.90 8.38 3.75
CA SER A 42 7.94 6.95 3.41
C SER A 42 7.94 6.12 4.69
N TYR A 43 7.45 4.89 4.59
CA TYR A 43 7.34 3.97 5.71
C TYR A 43 7.86 2.58 5.31
N ASP A 44 8.35 1.81 6.26
CA ASP A 44 8.77 0.42 6.09
C ASP A 44 8.26 -0.37 7.29
N CYS A 45 7.61 -1.50 7.04
CA CYS A 45 7.09 -2.35 8.11
C CYS A 45 8.20 -3.11 8.86
N GLY A 46 9.41 -3.15 8.31
CA GLY A 46 10.56 -3.93 8.77
C GLY A 46 10.95 -5.04 7.81
N ASP A 47 10.21 -5.21 6.70
CA ASP A 47 10.43 -6.22 5.66
C ASP A 47 11.24 -5.69 4.47
N GLY A 48 11.67 -4.42 4.50
CA GLY A 48 12.45 -3.80 3.43
C GLY A 48 11.60 -3.27 2.28
N VAL A 49 10.27 -3.33 2.38
CA VAL A 49 9.35 -2.78 1.39
C VAL A 49 9.05 -1.33 1.74
N VAL A 50 9.68 -0.41 1.01
CA VAL A 50 9.47 1.03 1.20
C VAL A 50 8.12 1.46 0.62
N ILE A 51 7.19 1.82 1.50
CA ILE A 51 5.87 2.39 1.20
C ILE A 51 6.03 3.89 0.96
N SER A 52 5.72 4.34 -0.24
CA SER A 52 5.76 5.75 -0.65
C SER A 52 4.76 6.02 -1.77
N TYR A 53 4.51 7.29 -2.07
CA TYR A 53 3.54 7.71 -3.08
C TYR A 53 3.73 6.97 -4.42
N PRO A 54 2.67 6.40 -5.03
CA PRO A 54 1.25 6.61 -4.75
C PRO A 54 0.65 5.68 -3.69
N PHE A 55 1.43 4.74 -3.16
CA PHE A 55 1.06 3.96 -1.98
C PHE A 55 1.27 4.81 -0.73
N TRP A 56 0.58 4.44 0.34
CA TRP A 56 0.70 5.18 1.60
C TRP A 56 0.44 4.25 2.77
N TYR A 57 1.10 4.56 3.88
CA TYR A 57 0.94 3.78 5.10
C TYR A 57 -0.37 4.16 5.79
N ASN A 58 -1.25 3.18 5.92
CA ASN A 58 -2.56 3.32 6.51
C ASN A 58 -2.50 3.27 8.04
N ASN A 59 -2.04 4.38 8.62
CA ASN A 59 -2.21 4.68 10.04
C ASN A 59 -3.33 5.72 10.24
N THR A 60 -3.92 5.73 11.43
CA THR A 60 -5.06 6.59 11.79
C THR A 60 -4.78 8.10 11.77
N SER A 61 -3.53 8.52 11.60
CA SER A 61 -3.10 9.93 11.74
C SER A 61 -2.80 10.64 10.41
N THR A 62 -2.51 9.92 9.32
CA THR A 62 -2.08 10.50 8.03
C THR A 62 -2.90 10.04 6.81
N SER A 63 -3.95 9.24 7.05
CA SER A 63 -4.49 8.22 6.13
C SER A 63 -4.84 8.67 4.69
N PRO A 64 -5.88 9.46 4.34
CA PRO A 64 -6.26 9.57 2.93
C PRO A 64 -5.48 10.62 2.10
N TYR A 65 -4.58 11.38 2.73
CA TYR A 65 -3.92 12.51 2.06
C TYR A 65 -2.58 12.16 1.43
N CYS A 66 -2.12 10.91 1.52
CA CYS A 66 -0.75 10.57 1.14
C CYS A 66 -0.61 9.71 -0.12
N GLY A 67 -1.72 9.40 -0.80
CA GLY A 67 -1.66 8.70 -2.07
C GLY A 67 -3.04 8.36 -2.64
N TYR A 68 -3.10 7.33 -3.47
CA TYR A 68 -4.35 6.92 -4.10
C TYR A 68 -5.26 6.23 -3.09
N PRO A 69 -6.59 6.49 -3.09
CA PRO A 69 -7.49 6.04 -2.03
C PRO A 69 -7.42 4.54 -1.75
N SER A 70 -7.29 3.72 -2.80
CA SER A 70 -7.28 2.26 -2.70
C SER A 70 -5.88 1.66 -2.57
N PHE A 71 -4.83 2.47 -2.41
CA PHE A 71 -3.42 2.05 -2.34
C PHE A 71 -2.87 2.11 -0.91
N GLY A 72 -3.76 2.19 0.09
CA GLY A 72 -3.38 2.14 1.50
C GLY A 72 -2.81 0.76 1.85
N LEU A 73 -1.57 0.75 2.33
CA LEU A 73 -0.87 -0.44 2.82
C LEU A 73 -0.77 -0.39 4.34
N SER A 74 -0.76 -1.54 4.99
CA SER A 74 -0.59 -1.67 6.44
C SER A 74 0.48 -2.68 6.76
N CYS A 75 0.93 -2.72 8.01
CA CYS A 75 1.83 -3.77 8.48
C CYS A 75 1.03 -4.88 9.15
N SER A 76 1.42 -6.12 8.90
CA SER A 76 0.95 -7.26 9.67
C SER A 76 1.59 -7.25 11.08
N PRO A 77 1.08 -8.07 12.02
CA PRO A 77 1.73 -8.26 13.33
C PRO A 77 3.17 -8.81 13.23
N ASP A 78 3.51 -9.45 12.11
CA ASP A 78 4.82 -10.04 11.83
C ASP A 78 5.73 -9.09 11.02
N ASN A 79 5.41 -7.79 10.98
CA ASN A 79 6.18 -6.75 10.28
C ASN A 79 6.25 -6.90 8.75
N GLU A 80 5.33 -7.64 8.14
CA GLU A 80 5.21 -7.72 6.68
C GLU A 80 4.25 -6.66 6.15
N THR A 81 4.60 -6.03 5.04
CA THR A 81 3.76 -5.09 4.31
C THR A 81 2.60 -5.84 3.64
N ILE A 82 1.37 -5.40 3.90
CA ILE A 82 0.16 -6.04 3.38
C ILE A 82 -0.78 -5.06 2.66
N LEU A 83 -1.42 -5.59 1.61
CA LEU A 83 -2.53 -4.98 0.89
C LEU A 83 -3.79 -5.81 1.13
N ARG A 84 -4.90 -5.15 1.45
CA ARG A 84 -6.20 -5.81 1.59
C ARG A 84 -7.06 -5.51 0.36
N LEU A 85 -7.49 -6.57 -0.32
CA LEU A 85 -8.40 -6.47 -1.47
C LEU A 85 -9.69 -7.19 -1.09
N SER A 86 -10.78 -6.43 -0.90
CA SER A 86 -12.04 -6.95 -0.36
C SER A 86 -11.84 -7.61 1.02
N SER A 87 -12.15 -8.91 1.16
CA SER A 87 -11.94 -9.69 2.38
C SER A 87 -10.53 -10.27 2.51
N ASP A 88 -9.74 -10.22 1.44
CA ASP A 88 -8.55 -11.05 1.30
C ASP A 88 -7.29 -10.23 1.57
N THR A 89 -6.25 -10.90 2.07
CA THR A 89 -4.99 -10.27 2.46
C THR A 89 -3.86 -10.76 1.57
N TYR A 90 -3.09 -9.83 1.04
CA TYR A 90 -1.95 -10.10 0.18
C TYR A 90 -0.70 -9.49 0.81
N TYR A 91 0.37 -10.27 0.86
CA TYR A 91 1.70 -9.74 1.18
C TYR A 91 2.25 -8.98 -0.03
N VAL A 92 2.78 -7.80 0.22
CA VAL A 92 3.49 -7.01 -0.79
C VAL A 92 4.95 -7.43 -0.74
N LYS A 93 5.44 -8.12 -1.77
CA LYS A 93 6.84 -8.59 -1.81
C LYS A 93 7.78 -7.57 -2.43
N HIS A 94 7.28 -6.75 -3.34
CA HIS A 94 8.09 -5.73 -3.99
C HIS A 94 7.22 -4.62 -4.57
N ILE A 95 7.69 -3.37 -4.49
CA ILE A 95 7.12 -2.22 -5.17
C ILE A 95 8.21 -1.59 -6.03
N ASN A 96 8.02 -1.61 -7.35
CA ASN A 96 8.92 -0.96 -8.29
C ASN A 96 8.29 0.36 -8.78
N TYR A 97 8.75 1.48 -8.23
CA TYR A 97 8.25 2.81 -8.59
C TYR A 97 8.68 3.26 -10.00
N SER A 98 9.74 2.70 -10.56
CA SER A 98 10.22 3.04 -11.90
C SER A 98 9.34 2.42 -12.98
N THR A 99 9.04 1.12 -12.86
CA THR A 99 8.15 0.40 -13.79
C THR A 99 6.68 0.53 -13.42
N LYS A 100 6.38 1.09 -12.25
CA LYS A 100 5.04 1.20 -11.68
C LYS A 100 4.37 -0.16 -11.49
N THR A 101 5.09 -1.11 -10.88
CA THR A 101 4.58 -2.46 -10.63
C THR A 101 4.70 -2.89 -9.17
N VAL A 102 3.71 -3.66 -8.70
CA VAL A 102 3.64 -4.21 -7.34
C VAL A 102 3.48 -5.72 -7.43
N THR A 103 4.32 -6.45 -6.70
CA THR A 103 4.24 -7.91 -6.61
C THR A 103 3.50 -8.30 -5.35
N LEU A 104 2.42 -9.08 -5.51
CA LEU A 104 1.54 -9.53 -4.45
C LEU A 104 1.59 -11.06 -4.33
N VAL A 105 1.55 -11.55 -3.10
CA VAL A 105 1.40 -12.97 -2.78
C VAL A 105 0.18 -13.12 -1.88
N ASP A 106 -0.73 -14.02 -2.25
CA ASP A 106 -1.90 -14.34 -1.43
C ASP A 106 -1.45 -14.93 -0.08
N ALA A 107 -1.97 -14.40 1.03
CA ALA A 107 -1.59 -14.89 2.35
C ALA A 107 -1.98 -16.36 2.57
N ASP A 108 -3.04 -16.86 1.90
CA ASP A 108 -3.52 -18.24 2.04
C ASP A 108 -2.54 -19.29 1.46
N VAL A 109 -1.58 -18.88 0.63
CA VAL A 109 -0.62 -19.80 -0.02
C VAL A 109 0.74 -19.85 0.68
N MET A 110 0.93 -19.06 1.73
CA MET A 110 2.17 -19.00 2.50
C MET A 110 2.24 -20.08 3.58
N GLY A 111 3.47 -20.56 3.87
CA GLY A 111 3.73 -21.47 4.99
C GLY A 111 3.28 -22.93 4.78
N ASN A 112 2.82 -23.31 3.58
CA ASN A 112 2.41 -24.68 3.27
C ASN A 112 3.15 -25.20 2.04
N SER A 113 3.67 -26.44 2.09
CA SER A 113 4.28 -27.11 0.95
C SER A 113 3.25 -27.47 -0.13
N CYS A 114 1.99 -27.59 0.26
CA CYS A 114 0.83 -27.84 -0.58
C CYS A 114 -0.23 -26.75 -0.37
N PRO A 115 -0.01 -25.53 -0.89
CA PRO A 115 -0.97 -24.45 -0.73
C PRO A 115 -2.27 -24.75 -1.48
N ARG A 116 -3.39 -24.25 -0.97
CA ARG A 116 -4.69 -24.31 -1.64
C ARG A 116 -5.21 -22.89 -1.79
N VAL A 117 -5.33 -22.42 -3.02
CA VAL A 117 -6.04 -21.18 -3.34
C VAL A 117 -7.53 -21.33 -3.02
N ARG A 118 -8.11 -20.32 -2.36
CA ARG A 118 -9.48 -20.39 -1.83
C ARG A 118 -10.47 -19.47 -2.52
N HIS A 119 -9.96 -18.43 -3.17
CA HIS A 119 -10.78 -17.41 -3.80
C HIS A 119 -10.21 -17.02 -5.16
N ASN A 120 -11.08 -16.53 -6.02
CA ASN A 120 -10.64 -15.85 -7.23
C ASN A 120 -10.12 -14.47 -6.86
N ILE A 121 -9.06 -14.04 -7.52
CA ILE A 121 -8.60 -12.66 -7.36
C ILE A 121 -9.52 -11.77 -8.18
N SER A 122 -10.17 -10.83 -7.50
CA SER A 122 -11.06 -9.87 -8.15
C SER A 122 -10.56 -8.46 -7.85
N LEU A 123 -9.84 -7.89 -8.82
CA LEU A 123 -9.50 -6.45 -8.86
C LEU A 123 -10.74 -5.63 -9.21
N THR A 124 -11.84 -5.85 -8.48
CA THR A 124 -13.15 -5.20 -8.67
C THR A 124 -13.03 -3.67 -8.78
N SER A 125 -14.16 -3.00 -9.00
CA SER A 125 -14.29 -1.53 -8.94
C SER A 125 -13.72 -0.85 -7.68
N LEU A 126 -13.27 -1.62 -6.67
CA LEU A 126 -12.58 -1.15 -5.49
C LEU A 126 -11.15 -0.62 -5.76
N VAL A 127 -10.43 -1.13 -6.77
CA VAL A 127 -9.04 -0.73 -7.11
C VAL A 127 -8.86 -0.51 -8.63
N PRO A 128 -9.60 0.42 -9.25
CA PRO A 128 -9.61 0.57 -10.72
C PRO A 128 -8.27 1.01 -11.31
N GLN A 129 -7.30 1.38 -10.48
CA GLN A 129 -5.96 1.81 -10.89
C GLN A 129 -4.96 0.66 -11.02
N LEU A 130 -5.21 -0.47 -10.34
CA LEU A 130 -4.38 -1.67 -10.45
C LEU A 130 -4.85 -2.51 -11.65
N ARG A 131 -3.91 -3.02 -12.43
CA ARG A 131 -4.20 -3.83 -13.62
C ARG A 131 -3.26 -5.00 -13.72
N TYR A 132 -3.71 -6.04 -14.43
CA TYR A 132 -2.86 -7.17 -14.77
C TYR A 132 -1.99 -6.81 -15.99
N PRO A 133 -0.66 -6.72 -15.85
CA PRO A 133 0.23 -6.56 -16.99
C PRO A 133 0.22 -7.83 -17.85
N ASN A 134 -0.13 -7.68 -19.13
CA ASN A 134 -0.29 -8.81 -20.07
C ASN A 134 0.99 -9.66 -20.27
N TYR A 135 2.17 -9.12 -19.96
CA TYR A 135 3.46 -9.76 -20.27
C TYR A 135 4.11 -10.46 -19.08
N THR A 136 3.83 -10.03 -17.86
CA THR A 136 4.47 -10.55 -16.64
C THR A 136 3.54 -11.45 -15.82
N THR A 137 2.22 -11.34 -16.01
CA THR A 137 1.22 -12.11 -15.24
C THR A 137 0.43 -13.06 -16.14
N SER A 138 0.05 -14.22 -15.61
CA SER A 138 -0.78 -15.21 -16.30
C SER A 138 -1.66 -15.96 -15.29
N ASN A 139 -2.78 -16.50 -15.77
CA ASN A 139 -3.74 -17.18 -14.91
C ASN A 139 -3.52 -18.70 -14.89
N LEU A 140 -3.65 -19.25 -13.70
CA LEU A 140 -3.80 -20.69 -13.46
C LEU A 140 -5.22 -20.97 -12.97
N THR A 141 -5.81 -22.04 -13.47
CA THR A 141 -7.13 -22.50 -13.08
C THR A 141 -7.03 -23.83 -12.36
N PHE A 142 -7.51 -23.85 -11.14
CA PHE A 142 -7.52 -25.00 -10.25
C PHE A 142 -8.91 -25.62 -10.25
N PHE A 143 -8.96 -26.93 -10.43
CA PHE A 143 -10.16 -27.74 -10.24
C PHE A 143 -9.92 -28.72 -9.10
N PHE A 144 -10.76 -28.67 -8.07
CA PHE A 144 -10.52 -29.40 -6.84
C PHE A 144 -11.43 -30.61 -6.67
N CYS A 145 -10.86 -31.69 -6.12
CA CYS A 145 -11.56 -32.90 -5.70
C CYS A 145 -12.45 -33.47 -6.82
N CYS A 146 -11.90 -33.61 -8.01
CA CYS A 146 -12.58 -34.11 -9.20
C CYS A 146 -12.69 -35.64 -9.21
N SER A 147 -13.87 -36.16 -9.57
CA SER A 147 -14.15 -37.60 -9.68
C SER A 147 -13.77 -38.21 -11.04
N ARG A 148 -13.50 -37.38 -12.05
CA ARG A 148 -13.10 -37.81 -13.40
C ARG A 148 -11.74 -37.23 -13.78
N PHE A 149 -10.95 -38.04 -14.49
CA PHE A 149 -9.63 -37.67 -14.99
C PHE A 149 -9.67 -37.26 -16.48
N PRO A 150 -9.06 -36.12 -16.87
CA PRO A 150 -8.93 -35.71 -18.26
C PRO A 150 -7.78 -36.46 -18.97
N GLN A 151 -7.98 -37.75 -19.28
CA GLN A 151 -6.94 -38.63 -19.84
C GLN A 151 -6.40 -38.16 -21.21
N ALA A 152 -7.16 -37.36 -21.94
CA ALA A 152 -6.82 -36.89 -23.29
C ALA A 152 -5.83 -35.70 -23.34
N TYR A 153 -5.42 -35.13 -22.20
CA TYR A 153 -4.71 -33.83 -22.14
C TYR A 153 -3.40 -33.86 -21.33
N LEU A 154 -2.63 -34.96 -21.43
CA LEU A 154 -1.48 -35.27 -20.56
C LEU A 154 -0.40 -34.18 -20.44
N ASN A 155 -0.41 -33.14 -21.29
CA ASN A 155 0.61 -32.07 -21.31
C ASN A 155 0.08 -30.70 -20.87
N ASN A 156 -1.22 -30.57 -20.56
CA ASN A 156 -1.87 -29.27 -20.36
C ASN A 156 -2.22 -28.98 -18.89
N TYR A 157 -1.95 -29.93 -17.99
CA TYR A 157 -2.24 -29.81 -16.57
C TYR A 157 -1.19 -30.50 -15.71
N ALA A 158 -1.15 -30.09 -14.43
CA ALA A 158 -0.47 -30.82 -13.38
C ALA A 158 -1.48 -31.42 -12.39
N SER A 159 -1.22 -32.64 -11.93
CA SER A 159 -1.97 -33.26 -10.85
C SER A 159 -1.43 -32.82 -9.49
N LEU A 160 -2.32 -32.43 -8.59
CA LEU A 160 -1.98 -31.93 -7.26
C LEU A 160 -2.08 -33.07 -6.23
N SER A 161 -1.02 -33.88 -6.12
CA SER A 161 -1.02 -35.12 -5.32
C SER A 161 -1.27 -34.92 -3.82
N CYS A 162 -1.13 -33.69 -3.33
CA CYS A 162 -1.36 -33.34 -1.94
C CYS A 162 -2.75 -32.75 -1.66
N LEU A 163 -3.56 -32.55 -2.71
CA LEU A 163 -4.95 -32.06 -2.62
C LEU A 163 -5.92 -33.14 -3.10
N ILE A 164 -5.93 -34.27 -2.40
CA ILE A 164 -6.75 -35.45 -2.69
C ILE A 164 -7.89 -35.56 -1.68
N SER A 165 -9.07 -36.01 -2.13
CA SER A 165 -10.22 -36.29 -1.26
C SER A 165 -10.78 -37.67 -1.60
N GLY A 166 -10.36 -38.69 -0.84
CA GLY A 166 -10.70 -40.09 -1.16
C GLY A 166 -10.06 -40.53 -2.47
N GLN A 167 -10.88 -40.92 -3.45
CA GLN A 167 -10.42 -41.24 -4.81
C GLN A 167 -10.39 -40.01 -5.74
N ASN A 168 -10.86 -38.85 -5.26
CA ASN A 168 -10.94 -37.66 -6.09
C ASN A 168 -9.62 -36.88 -6.07
N GLN A 169 -9.22 -36.40 -7.23
CA GLN A 169 -7.93 -35.73 -7.48
C GLN A 169 -8.14 -34.27 -7.87
N SER A 170 -7.21 -33.39 -7.50
CA SER A 170 -7.23 -31.99 -7.94
C SER A 170 -6.20 -31.74 -9.03
N TYR A 171 -6.49 -30.76 -9.90
CA TYR A 171 -5.67 -30.43 -11.07
C TYR A 171 -5.49 -28.92 -11.20
N VAL A 172 -4.38 -28.52 -11.81
CA VAL A 172 -4.12 -27.14 -12.23
C VAL A 172 -3.87 -27.09 -13.73
N PHE A 173 -4.48 -26.12 -14.40
CA PHE A 173 -4.34 -25.84 -15.83
C PHE A 173 -3.82 -24.42 -16.03
N SER A 174 -3.08 -24.20 -17.11
CA SER A 174 -3.06 -22.85 -17.70
C SER A 174 -4.45 -22.56 -18.27
N SER A 175 -4.96 -21.34 -18.06
CA SER A 175 -6.34 -20.99 -18.44
C SER A 175 -6.66 -21.24 -19.92
N ASP A 176 -5.69 -21.07 -20.81
CA ASP A 176 -5.86 -21.25 -22.26
C ASP A 176 -5.86 -22.73 -22.68
N ALA A 177 -5.56 -23.64 -21.76
CA ALA A 177 -5.39 -25.07 -22.02
C ALA A 177 -6.51 -25.94 -21.40
N ILE A 178 -7.56 -25.32 -20.87
CA ILE A 178 -8.69 -26.01 -20.23
C ILE A 178 -9.58 -26.66 -21.30
N PRO A 179 -9.86 -27.98 -21.21
CA PRO A 179 -10.82 -28.65 -22.07
C PRO A 179 -12.25 -28.12 -21.91
N GLU A 180 -12.82 -27.57 -22.98
CA GLU A 180 -14.21 -27.09 -23.02
C GLU A 180 -15.25 -28.22 -23.07
N THR A 181 -14.85 -29.41 -23.53
CA THR A 181 -15.75 -30.58 -23.67
C THR A 181 -16.10 -31.26 -22.34
N ILE A 182 -15.46 -30.85 -21.24
CA ILE A 182 -15.66 -31.43 -19.92
C ILE A 182 -16.56 -30.51 -19.09
N ASP A 183 -17.64 -31.07 -18.55
CA ASP A 183 -18.47 -30.41 -17.55
C ASP A 183 -17.78 -30.43 -16.18
N TRP A 184 -16.83 -29.51 -16.00
CA TRP A 184 -16.02 -29.41 -14.78
C TRP A 184 -16.85 -29.21 -13.52
N TYR A 185 -17.98 -28.49 -13.61
CA TYR A 185 -18.87 -28.24 -12.47
C TYR A 185 -19.57 -29.52 -11.99
N ARG A 186 -19.83 -30.46 -12.89
CA ARG A 186 -20.40 -31.77 -12.53
C ARG A 186 -19.39 -32.71 -11.87
N TYR A 187 -18.11 -32.63 -12.26
CA TYR A 187 -17.11 -33.60 -11.82
C TYR A 187 -16.24 -33.12 -10.67
N CYS A 188 -16.09 -31.82 -10.48
CA CYS A 188 -15.23 -31.21 -9.48
C CYS A 188 -16.05 -30.46 -8.45
N LYS A 189 -15.58 -30.43 -7.19
CA LYS A 189 -16.29 -29.74 -6.11
C LYS A 189 -16.15 -28.23 -6.18
N ASP A 190 -15.05 -27.75 -6.76
CA ASP A 190 -14.69 -26.35 -6.72
C ASP A 190 -13.75 -25.98 -7.89
N LYS A 191 -13.83 -24.72 -8.32
CA LYS A 191 -13.04 -24.12 -9.39
C LYS A 191 -12.55 -22.76 -8.91
N VAL A 192 -11.23 -22.58 -8.88
CA VAL A 192 -10.60 -21.31 -8.50
C VAL A 192 -9.62 -20.86 -9.58
N VAL A 193 -9.66 -19.59 -9.93
CA VAL A 193 -8.72 -18.94 -10.86
C VAL A 193 -7.87 -17.96 -10.07
N THR A 194 -6.56 -18.10 -10.19
CA THR A 194 -5.62 -17.17 -9.58
C THR A 194 -4.56 -16.74 -10.60
N SER A 195 -3.83 -15.69 -10.25
CA SER A 195 -2.76 -15.15 -11.07
C SER A 195 -1.41 -15.53 -10.49
N VAL A 196 -0.44 -15.80 -11.37
CA VAL A 196 0.96 -16.04 -11.04
C VAL A 196 1.85 -15.29 -12.02
N MET A 197 3.13 -15.15 -11.70
CA MET A 197 4.14 -14.74 -12.67
C MET A 197 4.12 -15.66 -13.90
N ARG A 198 4.07 -15.09 -15.10
CA ARG A 198 4.05 -15.82 -16.38
C ARG A 198 5.25 -16.77 -16.52
N SER A 199 6.41 -16.35 -16.03
CA SER A 199 7.64 -17.17 -16.01
C SER A 199 7.51 -18.43 -15.15
N ALA A 200 6.60 -18.46 -14.17
CA ALA A 200 6.39 -19.60 -13.28
C ALA A 200 5.38 -20.63 -13.81
N VAL A 201 4.63 -20.32 -14.88
CA VAL A 201 3.57 -21.21 -15.42
C VAL A 201 4.14 -22.54 -15.89
N LEU A 202 5.28 -22.54 -16.61
CA LEU A 202 5.88 -23.77 -17.10
C LEU A 202 6.34 -24.67 -15.94
N ASP A 203 6.98 -24.09 -14.93
CA ASP A 203 7.38 -24.85 -13.73
C ASP A 203 6.16 -25.38 -12.98
N ALA A 204 5.08 -24.59 -12.89
CA ALA A 204 3.82 -25.01 -12.27
C ALA A 204 3.21 -26.27 -12.92
N LEU A 205 3.32 -26.39 -14.24
CA LEU A 205 2.75 -27.51 -15.00
C LEU A 205 3.70 -28.71 -15.09
N LEU A 206 5.02 -28.51 -15.11
CA LEU A 206 6.00 -29.59 -15.29
C LEU A 206 6.45 -30.22 -13.96
N SER A 207 6.44 -29.45 -12.86
CA SER A 207 6.98 -29.89 -11.56
C SER A 207 5.91 -30.33 -10.56
N ASN A 208 4.71 -30.70 -11.05
CA ASN A 208 3.55 -31.14 -10.26
C ASN A 208 3.34 -30.27 -8.99
N THR A 209 3.21 -30.92 -7.83
CA THR A 209 2.94 -30.27 -6.55
C THR A 209 3.95 -29.18 -6.19
N SER A 210 5.23 -29.42 -6.46
CA SER A 210 6.28 -28.46 -6.10
C SER A 210 6.27 -27.23 -7.00
N GLY A 211 5.94 -27.41 -8.28
CA GLY A 211 5.89 -26.33 -9.26
C GLY A 211 4.81 -25.31 -8.96
N PHE A 212 3.56 -25.78 -8.80
CA PHE A 212 2.46 -24.86 -8.54
C PHE A 212 2.62 -24.15 -7.19
N SER A 213 3.15 -24.87 -6.18
CA SER A 213 3.44 -24.30 -4.87
C SER A 213 4.43 -23.12 -4.97
N ARG A 214 5.55 -23.31 -5.69
CA ARG A 214 6.50 -22.23 -5.99
C ARG A 214 5.87 -21.10 -6.79
N ALA A 215 5.05 -21.40 -7.79
CA ALA A 215 4.41 -20.39 -8.61
C ALA A 215 3.44 -19.52 -7.80
N LEU A 216 2.66 -20.12 -6.89
CA LEU A 216 1.76 -19.40 -5.99
C LEU A 216 2.54 -18.54 -4.98
N GLN A 217 3.58 -19.10 -4.37
CA GLN A 217 4.42 -18.40 -3.38
C GLN A 217 5.28 -17.29 -3.99
N GLY A 218 5.61 -17.40 -5.29
CA GLY A 218 6.24 -16.33 -6.07
C GLY A 218 5.29 -15.17 -6.39
N GLY A 219 3.98 -15.38 -6.26
CA GLY A 219 2.97 -14.35 -6.43
C GLY A 219 2.75 -13.93 -7.88
N PHE A 220 2.18 -12.75 -8.04
CA PHE A 220 1.86 -12.13 -9.33
C PHE A 220 2.09 -10.63 -9.27
N GLU A 221 2.32 -10.05 -10.44
CA GLU A 221 2.53 -8.62 -10.59
C GLU A 221 1.24 -7.91 -11.01
N LEU A 222 1.02 -6.72 -10.46
CA LEU A 222 0.07 -5.73 -10.95
C LEU A 222 0.82 -4.46 -11.35
N ASP A 223 0.38 -3.80 -12.42
CA ASP A 223 0.82 -2.45 -12.74
C ASP A 223 -0.16 -1.41 -12.20
N TRP A 224 0.32 -0.17 -12.01
CA TRP A 224 -0.55 0.97 -11.73
C TRP A 224 -0.36 2.12 -12.70
N GLY A 225 -1.49 2.67 -13.14
CA GLY A 225 -1.53 3.89 -13.93
C GLY A 225 -1.74 5.14 -13.09
N SER A 226 -1.34 6.30 -13.62
CA SER A 226 -1.77 7.58 -13.07
C SER A 226 -3.26 7.78 -13.29
N LEU A 227 -3.98 8.21 -12.26
CA LEU A 227 -5.38 8.62 -12.37
C LEU A 227 -5.51 9.84 -13.30
N VAL A 228 -6.51 9.83 -14.19
CA VAL A 228 -6.76 10.94 -15.14
C VAL A 228 -6.79 12.28 -14.40
N ASP A 229 -7.53 12.33 -13.30
CA ASP A 229 -7.69 13.55 -12.51
C ASP A 229 -6.39 13.95 -11.80
N CYS A 230 -5.52 12.98 -11.48
CA CYS A 230 -4.23 13.22 -10.83
C CYS A 230 -3.13 13.70 -11.78
N ARG A 231 -3.23 13.45 -13.10
CA ARG A 231 -2.16 13.78 -14.06
C ARG A 231 -1.79 15.26 -14.05
N ALA A 232 -2.79 16.14 -13.94
CA ALA A 232 -2.55 17.57 -13.88
C ALA A 232 -1.69 17.96 -12.67
N CYS A 233 -2.00 17.39 -11.51
CA CYS A 233 -1.27 17.61 -10.27
C CYS A 233 0.15 17.02 -10.34
N GLU A 234 0.26 15.75 -10.73
CA GLU A 234 1.53 15.04 -10.82
C GLU A 234 2.49 15.69 -11.81
N ASN A 235 2.00 16.11 -12.98
CA ASN A 235 2.81 16.80 -13.99
C ASN A 235 3.27 18.19 -13.53
N SER A 236 2.54 18.81 -12.60
CA SER A 236 2.93 20.09 -11.99
C SER A 236 3.90 19.94 -10.79
N GLY A 237 4.35 18.72 -10.50
CA GLY A 237 5.27 18.41 -9.40
C GLY A 237 4.58 18.22 -8.04
N GLY A 238 3.26 18.07 -8.03
CA GLY A 238 2.48 17.78 -6.82
C GLY A 238 2.19 16.30 -6.62
N ARG A 239 1.69 15.96 -5.42
CA ARG A 239 1.14 14.63 -5.09
C ARG A 239 -0.37 14.69 -5.07
N CYS A 240 -1.00 13.70 -5.69
CA CYS A 240 -2.44 13.58 -5.70
C CYS A 240 -2.97 12.98 -4.40
N ALA A 241 -3.99 13.58 -3.83
CA ALA A 241 -4.64 13.11 -2.62
C ALA A 241 -6.15 13.18 -2.78
N TYR A 242 -6.90 12.51 -1.91
CA TYR A 242 -8.35 12.56 -1.94
C TYR A 242 -8.89 12.92 -0.56
N ASN A 243 -9.83 13.86 -0.54
CA ASN A 243 -10.61 14.09 0.66
C ASN A 243 -11.69 13.00 0.75
N THR A 244 -11.56 12.09 1.72
CA THR A 244 -12.51 10.98 1.96
C THR A 244 -13.93 11.43 2.18
N ASN A 245 -14.16 12.65 2.68
CA ASN A 245 -15.50 13.18 2.96
C ASN A 245 -16.18 13.82 1.74
N SER A 246 -15.42 14.20 0.72
CA SER A 246 -15.98 14.92 -0.45
C SER A 246 -15.68 14.28 -1.80
N THR A 247 -14.90 13.20 -1.84
CA THR A 247 -14.35 12.57 -3.07
C THR A 247 -13.60 13.54 -3.98
N LYS A 248 -13.31 14.75 -3.49
CA LYS A 248 -12.59 15.78 -4.25
C LYS A 248 -11.12 15.44 -4.25
N LEU A 249 -10.53 15.54 -5.45
CA LEU A 249 -9.10 15.49 -5.64
C LEU A 249 -8.44 16.71 -4.99
N LEU A 250 -7.34 16.45 -4.30
CA LEU A 250 -6.45 17.43 -3.69
C LEU A 250 -5.09 17.33 -4.37
N CYS A 251 -4.45 18.47 -4.60
CA CYS A 251 -3.08 18.53 -5.10
C CYS A 251 -2.18 19.11 -4.02
N ILE A 252 -1.28 18.27 -3.51
CA ILE A 252 -0.32 18.61 -2.46
C ILE A 252 0.98 19.05 -3.12
N CYS A 253 1.37 20.31 -2.94
CA CYS A 253 2.55 20.90 -3.55
C CYS A 253 3.62 21.17 -2.49
N LYS A 254 4.89 21.22 -2.92
CA LYS A 254 6.08 21.28 -2.04
C LYS A 254 6.00 22.33 -0.93
N ASP A 255 5.35 23.47 -1.19
CA ASP A 255 5.32 24.60 -0.27
C ASP A 255 3.91 24.92 0.27
N LYS A 256 2.85 24.25 -0.22
CA LYS A 256 1.44 24.57 0.10
C LYS A 256 0.49 23.37 -0.10
N THR A 257 -0.49 23.22 0.78
CA THR A 257 -1.61 22.26 0.65
C THR A 257 -2.90 22.99 0.26
N GLY A 258 -3.70 22.44 -0.66
CA GLY A 258 -5.02 22.98 -0.99
C GLY A 258 -5.78 22.20 -2.07
N ILE A 259 -7.01 22.66 -2.38
CA ILE A 259 -7.88 22.05 -3.39
C ILE A 259 -7.52 22.65 -4.75
N TRP A 260 -6.55 22.05 -5.45
CA TRP A 260 -6.07 22.53 -6.75
C TRP A 260 -6.01 21.39 -7.76
N LYS A 261 -6.07 21.73 -9.06
CA LYS A 261 -5.82 20.76 -10.14
C LYS A 261 -4.34 20.69 -10.49
N ARG A 262 -3.60 21.80 -10.35
CA ARG A 262 -2.15 21.90 -10.58
C ARG A 262 -1.50 22.79 -9.53
N CYS A 263 -0.22 22.55 -9.24
CA CYS A 263 0.60 23.44 -8.44
C CYS A 263 0.82 24.81 -9.11
N SER A 264 0.64 24.91 -10.42
CA SER A 264 0.75 26.15 -11.20
C SER A 264 -0.53 26.99 -11.23
N ASP A 265 -1.69 26.47 -10.78
CA ASP A 265 -2.96 27.20 -10.82
C ASP A 265 -3.03 28.35 -9.78
N PHE A 266 -1.90 28.66 -9.16
CA PHE A 266 -1.66 29.85 -8.36
C PHE A 266 -1.67 31.10 -9.27
N ASN A 267 -2.86 31.64 -9.54
CA ASN A 267 -2.94 33.08 -9.76
C ASN A 267 -2.84 33.75 -8.39
N ILE A 268 -1.75 34.48 -8.20
CA ILE A 268 -1.60 35.46 -7.15
C ILE A 268 -2.73 36.50 -7.35
N PHE A 269 -3.85 36.36 -6.65
CA PHE A 269 -4.67 37.53 -6.33
C PHE A 269 -3.96 38.29 -5.21
N LEU A 270 -2.82 38.89 -5.55
CA LEU A 270 -2.32 40.09 -4.90
C LEU A 270 -2.36 41.15 -5.99
N GLU A 271 -3.51 41.77 -6.18
CA GLU A 271 -3.55 43.11 -6.73
C GLU A 271 -4.83 43.81 -6.25
N ASN A 272 -4.56 44.97 -5.62
CA ASN A 272 -5.41 46.01 -5.01
C ASN A 272 -6.12 45.71 -3.70
#